data_AF-K1MJC9-F1
#
_entry.id   AF-K1MJC9-F1
#
_cell.length_a   1.000
_cell.length_b   1.000
_cell.length_c   1.000
_cell.angle_alpha   90.00
_cell.angle_beta   90.00
_cell.angle_gamma   90.00
#
_symmetry.space_group_name_H-M   'P 1'
#
loop_
_entity.id
_entity.type
_entity.pdbx_description
1 polymer ?
#
loop_
_entity_poly.entity_id
_entity_poly.type
_entity_poly.pdbx_seq_one_letter_code
_entity_poly.pdbx_strand_id
1 'polypeptide(L)'
;MYETSNISNNGEFSLSIGHHSVVQKGDVGQNYIYALQLRDNQKSTYVLRRSKNGGNFNTILDLHGSAAGHTQTWSYAGPNNWFIGTKPSGSWAIQIARVNIKTNGGRHTTHYDFPRLAHLDRAGNVPYTGSLVRAEAAVSPDHTKFLLVTVDNNGKGYFTIYNLAAINDALDSVQYNSGAQRYYDIGKISESDVVNKFTIDRLYSGDVNDKSYILHSLQGFDVDNNLNVFISSQKAPIIDSATGRFPAGNTFHKEILVIPANARDDQNQWTNVNLSASGVIDKPGTGRHTEVEGIQAIDANNAYLTVAYHIKKYDSLAGEYKSYTDYSTIYKLSWY
;
A
#
# COMPACT_ATOMS: atom_id res chain seq x y z
N MET A 1 20.85 3.34 10.77
CA MET A 1 19.56 2.63 10.91
C MET A 1 19.78 1.44 11.82
N TYR A 2 18.89 1.24 12.80
CA TYR A 2 18.85 0.03 13.63
C TYR A 2 18.24 -1.11 12.82
N GLU A 3 18.80 -2.31 12.89
CA GLU A 3 18.27 -3.49 12.22
C GLU A 3 17.81 -4.52 13.27
N THR A 4 16.61 -5.09 13.08
CA THR A 4 16.14 -6.25 13.84
C THR A 4 15.70 -7.37 12.90
N SER A 5 16.12 -8.59 13.22
CA SER A 5 15.69 -9.83 12.56
C SER A 5 14.95 -10.78 13.53
N ASN A 6 14.78 -10.35 14.80
CA ASN A 6 14.02 -11.07 15.80
C ASN A 6 12.52 -10.78 15.61
N ILE A 7 11.89 -11.55 14.72
CA ILE A 7 10.52 -11.34 14.28
C ILE A 7 9.70 -12.59 14.61
N SER A 8 8.55 -12.39 15.25
CA SER A 8 7.58 -13.45 15.53
C SER A 8 6.37 -13.35 14.62
N ASN A 9 5.88 -14.49 14.15
CA ASN A 9 4.56 -14.61 13.52
C ASN A 9 3.52 -14.98 14.59
N ASN A 10 2.58 -14.07 14.82
CA ASN A 10 1.54 -14.16 15.85
C ASN A 10 0.14 -14.43 15.27
N GLY A 11 0.05 -14.79 14.00
CA GLY A 11 -1.20 -15.18 13.37
C GLY A 11 -1.20 -14.97 11.86
N GLU A 12 -2.07 -15.71 11.17
CA GLU A 12 -2.18 -15.66 9.72
C GLU A 12 -3.63 -15.59 9.27
N PHE A 13 -3.88 -14.85 8.18
CA PHE A 13 -5.13 -14.87 7.45
C PHE A 13 -4.87 -15.21 5.99
N SER A 14 -5.25 -16.42 5.58
CA SER A 14 -5.12 -16.87 4.18
C SER A 14 -6.02 -16.05 3.24
N LEU A 15 -5.50 -15.61 2.10
CA LEU A 15 -6.23 -14.86 1.08
C LEU A 15 -6.52 -15.74 -0.15
N SER A 16 -7.27 -16.84 0.06
CA SER A 16 -7.73 -17.75 -1.00
C SER A 16 -8.84 -17.12 -1.87
N ILE A 17 -8.51 -16.10 -2.64
CA ILE A 17 -9.46 -15.32 -3.45
C ILE A 17 -9.87 -16.04 -4.74
N GLY A 18 -9.13 -17.07 -5.16
CA GLY A 18 -9.42 -17.80 -6.40
C GLY A 18 -9.04 -17.03 -7.67
N HIS A 19 -8.19 -16.01 -7.56
CA HIS A 19 -7.61 -15.29 -8.69
C HIS A 19 -6.08 -15.23 -8.54
N HIS A 20 -5.36 -15.34 -9.66
CA HIS A 20 -3.90 -15.48 -9.70
C HIS A 20 -3.12 -14.16 -9.68
N SER A 21 -3.84 -13.03 -9.64
CA SER A 21 -3.21 -11.73 -9.42
C SER A 21 -2.75 -11.64 -7.98
N VAL A 22 -1.66 -10.91 -7.79
CA VAL A 22 -1.21 -10.53 -6.46
C VAL A 22 -2.26 -9.67 -5.75
N VAL A 23 -2.45 -9.92 -4.45
CA VAL A 23 -3.15 -9.00 -3.54
C VAL A 23 -2.17 -7.89 -3.18
N GLN A 24 -2.48 -6.65 -3.54
CA GLN A 24 -1.67 -5.46 -3.32
C GLN A 24 -1.85 -4.83 -1.93
N LYS A 25 -2.95 -5.15 -1.24
CA LYS A 25 -3.21 -4.75 0.14
C LYS A 25 -4.20 -5.71 0.79
N GLY A 26 -3.79 -6.36 1.87
CA GLY A 26 -4.68 -6.97 2.84
C GLY A 26 -5.03 -5.98 3.96
N ASP A 27 -6.24 -6.08 4.50
CA ASP A 27 -6.66 -5.33 5.68
C ASP A 27 -7.52 -6.20 6.61
N VAL A 28 -7.16 -6.21 7.90
CA VAL A 28 -7.83 -6.99 8.94
C VAL A 28 -8.68 -6.06 9.79
N GLY A 29 -9.97 -6.00 9.45
CA GLY A 29 -10.95 -5.29 10.25
C GLY A 29 -11.41 -6.07 11.48
N GLN A 30 -12.33 -5.46 12.22
CA GLN A 30 -12.97 -6.10 13.38
C GLN A 30 -13.74 -7.36 12.97
N ASN A 31 -14.59 -7.26 11.94
CA ASN A 31 -15.50 -8.32 11.52
C ASN A 31 -15.12 -8.96 10.17
N TYR A 32 -14.26 -8.32 9.39
CA TYR A 32 -14.01 -8.69 8.00
C TYR A 32 -12.52 -8.65 7.68
N ILE A 33 -12.14 -9.44 6.68
CA ILE A 33 -10.84 -9.37 6.03
C ILE A 33 -11.07 -8.86 4.62
N TYR A 34 -10.26 -7.89 4.22
CA TYR A 34 -10.31 -7.27 2.90
C TYR A 34 -9.06 -7.62 2.12
N ALA A 35 -9.20 -7.66 0.79
CA ALA A 35 -8.09 -7.82 -0.13
C ALA A 35 -8.31 -6.94 -1.36
N LEU A 36 -7.35 -6.07 -1.65
CA LEU A 36 -7.28 -5.29 -2.88
C LEU A 36 -6.42 -6.05 -3.89
N GLN A 37 -6.97 -6.34 -5.07
CA GLN A 37 -6.27 -6.99 -6.17
C GLN A 37 -6.34 -6.14 -7.43
N LEU A 38 -5.21 -6.08 -8.15
CA LEU A 38 -5.16 -5.52 -9.50
C LEU A 38 -5.38 -6.62 -10.54
N ARG A 39 -6.30 -6.39 -11.48
CA ARG A 39 -6.64 -7.31 -12.57
C ARG A 39 -6.51 -6.58 -13.92
N ASP A 40 -6.74 -7.31 -15.00
CA ASP A 40 -6.77 -6.76 -16.36
C ASP A 40 -5.46 -6.03 -16.74
N ASN A 41 -4.32 -6.69 -16.48
CA ASN A 41 -2.97 -6.12 -16.63
C ASN A 41 -2.77 -4.84 -15.79
N GLN A 42 -3.21 -4.89 -14.54
CA GLN A 42 -3.12 -3.80 -13.57
C GLN A 42 -3.91 -2.53 -13.93
N LYS A 43 -4.95 -2.67 -14.76
CA LYS A 43 -5.81 -1.55 -15.17
C LYS A 43 -7.10 -1.43 -14.36
N SER A 44 -7.42 -2.47 -13.61
CA SER A 44 -8.65 -2.54 -12.81
C SER A 44 -8.36 -2.96 -11.39
N THR A 45 -9.03 -2.32 -10.44
CA THR A 45 -8.83 -2.52 -9.01
C THR A 45 -10.07 -3.15 -8.40
N TYR A 46 -9.93 -4.33 -7.82
CA TYR A 46 -11.00 -5.06 -7.17
C TYR A 46 -10.75 -5.09 -5.67
N VAL A 47 -11.75 -4.71 -4.88
CA VAL A 47 -11.72 -4.90 -3.43
C VAL A 47 -12.69 -6.02 -3.09
N LEU A 48 -12.16 -7.04 -2.45
CA LEU A 48 -12.91 -8.20 -1.99
C LEU A 48 -12.97 -8.21 -0.47
N ARG A 49 -14.05 -8.78 0.06
CA ARG A 49 -14.29 -8.90 1.49
C ARG A 49 -14.81 -10.29 1.83
N ARG A 50 -14.34 -10.85 2.94
CA ARG A 50 -14.95 -12.01 3.60
C ARG A 50 -15.13 -11.77 5.10
N SER A 51 -15.98 -12.55 5.75
CA SER A 51 -16.07 -12.56 7.22
C SER A 51 -14.75 -13.04 7.81
N LYS A 52 -14.34 -12.43 8.93
CA LYS A 52 -13.15 -12.87 9.67
C LYS A 52 -13.30 -14.28 10.23
N ASN A 53 -14.54 -14.72 10.44
CA ASN A 53 -14.88 -16.09 10.87
C ASN A 53 -14.86 -17.12 9.72
N GLY A 54 -14.51 -16.70 8.50
CA GLY A 54 -14.39 -17.58 7.33
C GLY A 54 -15.40 -17.30 6.21
N GLY A 55 -15.49 -18.23 5.26
CA GLY A 55 -16.31 -18.10 4.06
C GLY A 55 -15.57 -17.50 2.86
N ASN A 56 -16.31 -17.31 1.77
CA ASN A 56 -15.75 -16.88 0.48
C ASN A 56 -15.55 -15.36 0.42
N PHE A 57 -14.52 -14.94 -0.31
CA PHE A 57 -14.35 -13.55 -0.70
C PHE A 57 -15.41 -13.15 -1.73
N ASN A 58 -16.06 -12.01 -1.50
CA ASN A 58 -16.98 -11.40 -2.45
C ASN A 58 -16.45 -10.03 -2.86
N THR A 59 -16.52 -9.71 -4.14
CA THR A 59 -16.20 -8.37 -4.63
C THR A 59 -17.19 -7.36 -4.07
N ILE A 60 -16.70 -6.33 -3.40
CA ILE A 60 -17.50 -5.21 -2.88
C ILE A 60 -17.29 -3.92 -3.67
N LEU A 61 -16.19 -3.83 -4.41
CA LEU A 61 -15.84 -2.70 -5.26
C LEU A 61 -15.05 -3.20 -6.47
N ASP A 62 -15.37 -2.67 -7.65
CA ASP A 62 -14.75 -3.00 -8.93
C ASP A 62 -14.49 -1.71 -9.72
N LEU A 63 -13.25 -1.25 -9.74
CA LEU A 63 -12.85 0.02 -10.32
C LEU A 63 -12.13 -0.21 -11.65
N HIS A 64 -12.50 0.57 -12.67
CA HIS A 64 -11.91 0.53 -14.01
C HIS A 64 -11.56 1.94 -14.47
N GLY A 65 -10.77 2.05 -15.55
CA GLY A 65 -10.49 3.32 -16.19
C GLY A 65 -9.88 4.32 -15.20
N SER A 66 -10.45 5.53 -15.13
CA SER A 66 -9.93 6.53 -14.19
C SER A 66 -10.42 6.34 -12.75
N ALA A 67 -11.44 5.51 -12.50
CA ALA A 67 -11.80 5.13 -11.13
C ALA A 67 -10.75 4.22 -10.49
N ALA A 68 -9.94 3.52 -11.29
CA ALA A 68 -8.92 2.60 -10.81
C ALA A 68 -7.55 3.30 -10.66
N GLY A 69 -6.55 2.48 -10.37
CA GLY A 69 -5.13 2.80 -10.37
C GLY A 69 -4.38 1.73 -9.60
N HIS A 70 -3.12 1.48 -9.97
CA HIS A 70 -2.22 0.70 -9.14
C HIS A 70 -2.03 1.44 -7.82
N THR A 71 -2.41 0.80 -6.71
CA THR A 71 -2.42 1.41 -5.37
C THR A 71 -2.39 0.33 -4.31
N GLN A 72 -1.88 0.66 -3.13
CA GLN A 72 -2.06 -0.11 -1.90
C GLN A 72 -2.98 0.59 -0.90
N THR A 73 -3.71 1.63 -1.35
CA THR A 73 -4.66 2.37 -0.54
C THR A 73 -6.00 1.63 -0.47
N TRP A 74 -6.25 1.03 0.68
CA TRP A 74 -7.57 0.61 1.15
C TRP A 74 -7.60 0.84 2.66
N SER A 75 -8.11 2.01 3.05
CA SER A 75 -7.96 2.51 4.43
C SER A 75 -9.29 3.00 4.98
N TYR A 76 -9.65 2.56 6.18
CA TYR A 76 -10.95 2.87 6.79
C TYR A 76 -11.09 4.37 7.07
N ALA A 77 -12.10 5.01 6.48
CA ALA A 77 -12.35 6.45 6.59
C ALA A 77 -13.52 6.79 7.53
N GLY A 78 -14.06 5.80 8.24
CA GLY A 78 -15.28 5.93 9.04
C GLY A 78 -16.41 5.02 8.54
N PRO A 79 -17.61 5.09 9.15
CA PRO A 79 -18.67 4.11 8.91
C PRO A 79 -19.02 3.90 7.42
N ASN A 80 -18.72 2.70 6.90
CA ASN A 80 -18.84 2.31 5.48
C ASN A 80 -17.98 3.12 4.49
N ASN A 81 -17.18 4.08 4.95
CA ASN A 81 -16.33 4.90 4.11
C ASN A 81 -14.91 4.35 4.09
N TRP A 82 -14.29 4.35 2.91
CA TRP A 82 -12.93 3.87 2.68
C TRP A 82 -12.20 4.81 1.75
N PHE A 83 -10.94 5.11 2.05
CA PHE A 83 -10.04 5.76 1.10
C PHE A 83 -9.54 4.77 0.06
N ILE A 84 -9.48 5.22 -1.19
CA ILE A 84 -9.04 4.45 -2.36
C ILE A 84 -8.13 5.30 -3.25
N GLY A 85 -7.16 4.66 -3.90
CA GLY A 85 -6.37 5.27 -4.97
C GLY A 85 -7.15 5.31 -6.29
N THR A 86 -7.11 6.44 -7.01
CA THR A 86 -7.81 6.68 -8.27
C THR A 86 -6.97 7.55 -9.22
N LYS A 87 -7.48 7.80 -10.44
CA LYS A 87 -6.90 8.69 -11.46
C LYS A 87 -5.42 8.35 -11.72
N PRO A 88 -5.14 7.27 -12.48
CA PRO A 88 -3.77 6.82 -12.65
C PRO A 88 -2.98 7.76 -13.56
N SER A 89 -1.69 7.92 -13.27
CA SER A 89 -0.68 8.50 -14.17
C SER A 89 0.34 7.42 -14.48
N GLY A 90 0.39 6.96 -15.74
CA GLY A 90 0.95 5.63 -16.02
C GLY A 90 0.06 4.55 -15.41
N SER A 91 0.62 3.68 -14.57
CA SER A 91 -0.15 2.66 -13.83
C SER A 91 -0.60 3.13 -12.44
N TRP A 92 0.19 3.95 -11.76
CA TRP A 92 0.00 4.30 -10.35
C TRP A 92 -1.07 5.36 -10.14
N ALA A 93 -1.86 5.18 -9.08
CA ALA A 93 -2.81 6.18 -8.61
C ALA A 93 -2.07 7.44 -8.17
N ILE A 94 -2.55 8.61 -8.61
CA ILE A 94 -2.03 9.92 -8.19
C ILE A 94 -3.10 10.75 -7.47
N GLN A 95 -4.20 10.11 -7.08
CA GLN A 95 -5.31 10.74 -6.38
C GLN A 95 -5.92 9.82 -5.34
N ILE A 96 -6.33 10.39 -4.20
CA ILE A 96 -7.05 9.68 -3.14
C ILE A 96 -8.51 10.12 -3.16
N ALA A 97 -9.42 9.16 -3.25
CA ALA A 97 -10.86 9.37 -3.15
C ALA A 97 -11.46 8.64 -1.95
N ARG A 98 -12.70 8.97 -1.57
CA ARG A 98 -13.44 8.26 -0.51
C ARG A 98 -14.71 7.64 -1.07
N VAL A 99 -14.82 6.33 -0.93
CA VAL A 99 -15.99 5.54 -1.36
C VAL A 99 -16.81 5.11 -0.16
N ASN A 100 -18.13 5.24 -0.24
CA ASN A 100 -19.04 4.62 0.69
C ASN A 100 -19.51 3.27 0.14
N ILE A 101 -19.05 2.15 0.69
CA ILE A 101 -19.35 0.82 0.12
C ILE A 101 -20.82 0.39 0.28
N LYS A 102 -21.61 1.09 1.11
CA LYS A 102 -23.04 0.80 1.26
C LYS A 102 -23.86 1.42 0.13
N THR A 103 -23.52 2.63 -0.31
CA THR A 103 -24.27 3.35 -1.35
C THR A 103 -23.59 3.34 -2.70
N ASN A 104 -22.26 3.24 -2.73
CA ASN A 104 -21.40 3.34 -3.91
C ASN A 104 -20.47 2.11 -4.00
N GLY A 105 -20.95 0.95 -3.56
CA GLY A 105 -20.29 -0.33 -3.85
C GLY A 105 -20.53 -0.77 -5.29
N GLY A 106 -19.77 -1.75 -5.77
CA GLY A 106 -19.90 -2.29 -7.12
C GLY A 106 -18.99 -1.62 -8.16
N ARG A 107 -19.46 -1.55 -9.41
CA ARG A 107 -18.61 -1.19 -10.56
C ARG A 107 -18.59 0.31 -10.84
N HIS A 108 -17.38 0.87 -11.01
CA HIS A 108 -17.13 2.26 -11.38
C HIS A 108 -16.07 2.37 -12.47
N THR A 109 -16.17 3.36 -13.35
CA THR A 109 -15.23 3.58 -14.47
C THR A 109 -14.56 4.95 -14.47
N THR A 110 -15.03 5.87 -13.61
CA THR A 110 -14.49 7.21 -13.50
C THR A 110 -14.27 7.66 -12.06
N HIS A 111 -13.12 8.29 -11.77
CA HIS A 111 -12.84 8.91 -10.47
C HIS A 111 -13.81 10.04 -10.11
N TYR A 112 -14.60 10.54 -11.07
CA TYR A 112 -15.66 11.52 -10.82
C TYR A 112 -16.84 10.96 -10.02
N ASP A 113 -16.95 9.63 -9.90
CA ASP A 113 -17.98 8.95 -9.11
C ASP A 113 -17.77 9.11 -7.59
N PHE A 114 -16.65 9.69 -7.17
CA PHE A 114 -16.28 9.82 -5.75
C PHE A 114 -15.87 11.26 -5.39
N PRO A 115 -16.17 11.72 -4.15
CA PRO A 115 -15.45 12.84 -3.57
C PRO A 115 -13.97 12.49 -3.42
N ARG A 116 -13.10 13.42 -3.79
CA ARG A 116 -11.66 13.16 -3.91
C ARG A 116 -10.82 14.35 -3.47
N LEU A 117 -9.62 14.06 -2.99
CA LEU A 117 -8.60 15.06 -2.68
C LEU A 117 -7.83 15.38 -3.96
N ALA A 118 -7.50 16.65 -4.21
CA ALA A 118 -6.67 17.06 -5.35
C ALA A 118 -5.48 17.90 -4.89
N HIS A 119 -4.56 18.15 -5.83
CA HIS A 119 -3.31 18.88 -5.58
C HIS A 119 -2.42 18.21 -4.52
N LEU A 120 -2.32 16.88 -4.59
CA LEU A 120 -1.57 16.08 -3.61
C LEU A 120 -0.06 16.33 -3.66
N ASP A 121 0.43 16.97 -4.72
CA ASP A 121 1.77 17.55 -4.84
C ASP A 121 2.04 18.71 -3.85
N ARG A 122 1.08 19.04 -2.98
CA ARG A 122 1.26 19.96 -1.85
C ARG A 122 1.61 19.25 -0.53
N ALA A 123 1.77 17.92 -0.54
CA ALA A 123 2.22 17.17 0.62
C ALA A 123 3.68 17.47 0.99
N GLY A 124 4.07 17.13 2.22
CA GLY A 124 5.42 17.33 2.74
C GLY A 124 5.67 18.73 3.33
N ASN A 125 6.89 18.96 3.82
CA ASN A 125 7.32 20.21 4.46
C ASN A 125 8.10 21.14 3.53
N VAL A 126 8.31 20.75 2.27
CA VAL A 126 9.00 21.54 1.25
C VAL A 126 8.22 21.51 -0.07
N PRO A 127 8.43 22.50 -0.97
CA PRO A 127 7.80 22.48 -2.28
C PRO A 127 8.11 21.20 -3.07
N TYR A 128 7.14 20.75 -3.86
CA TYR A 128 7.34 19.65 -4.80
C TYR A 128 8.38 20.03 -5.86
N THR A 129 9.33 19.13 -6.12
CA THR A 129 10.45 19.39 -7.05
C THR A 129 10.36 18.58 -8.34
N GLY A 130 9.60 17.49 -8.34
CA GLY A 130 9.36 16.65 -9.50
C GLY A 130 7.89 16.61 -9.93
N SER A 131 7.55 15.63 -10.77
CA SER A 131 6.16 15.31 -11.11
C SER A 131 5.62 14.24 -10.18
N LEU A 132 4.39 14.39 -9.68
CA LEU A 132 3.71 13.38 -8.88
C LEU A 132 3.51 12.08 -9.69
N VAL A 133 4.07 10.97 -9.20
CA VAL A 133 3.95 9.64 -9.85
C VAL A 133 3.15 8.64 -9.02
N ARG A 134 2.98 8.87 -7.73
CA ARG A 134 2.23 7.98 -6.83
C ARG A 134 1.68 8.73 -5.65
N ALA A 135 0.46 8.40 -5.25
CA ALA A 135 -0.16 8.84 -4.01
C ALA A 135 -0.75 7.62 -3.27
N GLU A 136 -0.50 7.54 -1.97
CA GLU A 136 -1.08 6.52 -1.08
C GLU A 136 -1.65 7.19 0.17
N ALA A 137 -2.61 6.53 0.81
CA ALA A 137 -3.18 6.98 2.06
C ALA A 137 -3.38 5.87 3.08
N ALA A 138 -3.20 6.23 4.35
CA ALA A 138 -3.39 5.33 5.48
C ALA A 138 -4.07 6.03 6.65
N VAL A 139 -4.62 5.27 7.59
CA VAL A 139 -5.36 5.79 8.75
C VAL A 139 -4.87 5.08 9.99
N SER A 140 -4.59 5.84 11.06
CA SER A 140 -4.09 5.29 12.32
C SER A 140 -5.09 4.29 12.94
N PRO A 141 -4.61 3.30 13.72
CA PRO A 141 -5.46 2.30 14.37
C PRO A 141 -6.61 2.85 15.24
N ASP A 142 -6.41 4.01 15.87
CA ASP A 142 -7.46 4.71 16.64
C ASP A 142 -8.45 5.50 15.78
N HIS A 143 -8.23 5.51 14.45
CA HIS A 143 -8.97 6.24 13.44
C HIS A 143 -9.02 7.76 13.68
N THR A 144 -7.95 8.35 14.20
CA THR A 144 -7.88 9.81 14.42
C THR A 144 -6.97 10.54 13.44
N LYS A 145 -6.05 9.83 12.77
CA LYS A 145 -5.05 10.41 11.87
C LYS A 145 -5.18 9.86 10.45
N PHE A 146 -4.92 10.72 9.48
CA PHE A 146 -4.84 10.38 8.06
C PHE A 146 -3.42 10.69 7.57
N LEU A 147 -2.71 9.68 7.10
CA LEU A 147 -1.43 9.82 6.42
C LEU A 147 -1.68 9.97 4.91
N LEU A 148 -1.15 11.03 4.32
CA LEU A 148 -0.94 11.16 2.88
C LEU A 148 0.54 10.94 2.57
N VAL A 149 0.83 10.03 1.66
CA VAL A 149 2.16 9.84 1.08
C VAL A 149 2.10 10.14 -0.40
N THR A 150 3.02 10.94 -0.90
CA THR A 150 3.23 11.10 -2.34
C THR A 150 4.69 10.91 -2.71
N VAL A 151 4.93 10.44 -3.93
CA VAL A 151 6.28 10.22 -4.45
C VAL A 151 6.41 10.96 -5.78
N ASP A 152 7.54 11.63 -5.97
CA ASP A 152 7.88 12.28 -7.24
C ASP A 152 8.70 11.36 -8.16
N ASN A 153 8.85 11.77 -9.42
CA ASN A 153 9.62 11.03 -10.42
C ASN A 153 11.13 10.99 -10.15
N ASN A 154 11.64 11.71 -9.15
CA ASN A 154 13.04 11.64 -8.70
C ASN A 154 13.20 10.68 -7.50
N GLY A 155 12.14 10.00 -7.07
CA GLY A 155 12.22 9.10 -5.93
C GLY A 155 12.14 9.79 -4.57
N LYS A 156 11.79 11.08 -4.53
CA LYS A 156 11.57 11.83 -3.29
C LYS A 156 10.18 11.52 -2.74
N GLY A 157 10.12 11.18 -1.46
CA GLY A 157 8.88 10.94 -0.73
C GLY A 157 8.43 12.17 0.06
N TYR A 158 7.15 12.46 0.02
CA TYR A 158 6.51 13.56 0.73
C TYR A 158 5.41 13.00 1.62
N PHE A 159 5.43 13.37 2.89
CA PHE A 159 4.56 12.82 3.91
C PHE A 159 3.85 13.95 4.65
N THR A 160 2.54 13.86 4.76
CA THR A 160 1.75 14.74 5.64
C THR A 160 0.74 13.92 6.41
N ILE A 161 0.70 14.11 7.72
CA ILE A 161 -0.30 13.52 8.61
C ILE A 161 -1.28 14.63 9.01
N TYR A 162 -2.56 14.38 8.78
CA TYR A 162 -3.66 15.27 9.13
C TYR A 162 -4.53 14.66 10.23
N ASN A 163 -5.33 15.49 10.90
CA ASN A 163 -6.49 15.00 11.64
C ASN A 163 -7.48 14.36 10.64
N LEU A 164 -7.90 13.11 10.90
CA LEU A 164 -8.82 12.39 10.00
C LEU A 164 -10.16 13.11 9.85
N ALA A 165 -10.67 13.72 10.93
CA ALA A 165 -11.93 14.45 10.92
C ALA A 165 -11.91 15.57 9.87
N ALA A 166 -10.84 16.37 9.80
CA ALA A 166 -10.70 17.45 8.83
C ALA A 166 -10.70 16.95 7.36
N ILE A 167 -10.08 15.79 7.10
CA ILE A 167 -10.10 15.15 5.78
C ILE A 167 -11.52 14.70 5.41
N ASN A 168 -12.24 14.10 6.36
CA ASN A 168 -13.61 13.68 6.13
C ASN A 168 -14.53 14.88 5.88
N ASP A 169 -14.45 15.93 6.70
CA ASP A 169 -15.22 17.17 6.54
C ASP A 169 -14.94 17.84 5.18
N ALA A 170 -13.67 17.87 4.77
CA ALA A 170 -13.26 18.36 3.45
C ALA A 170 -13.94 17.57 2.32
N LEU A 171 -13.98 16.24 2.41
CA LEU A 171 -14.63 15.39 1.41
C LEU A 171 -16.16 15.42 1.47
N ASP A 172 -16.73 15.65 2.65
CA ASP A 172 -18.17 15.86 2.84
C ASP A 172 -18.61 17.18 2.18
N SER A 173 -17.81 18.24 2.29
CA SER A 173 -18.09 19.54 1.67
C SER A 173 -18.23 19.50 0.14
N VAL A 174 -17.70 18.45 -0.50
CA VAL A 174 -17.74 18.26 -1.95
C VAL A 174 -18.50 17.00 -2.35
N GLN A 175 -19.13 16.28 -1.39
CA GLN A 175 -19.76 14.99 -1.64
C GLN A 175 -20.90 15.07 -2.66
N TYR A 176 -21.63 16.18 -2.69
CA TYR A 176 -22.77 16.40 -3.57
C TYR A 176 -22.45 17.17 -4.85
N ASN A 177 -21.20 17.58 -5.04
CA ASN A 177 -20.75 18.17 -6.30
C ASN A 177 -20.76 17.10 -7.41
N SER A 178 -20.80 17.55 -8.66
CA SER A 178 -20.82 16.66 -9.84
C SER A 178 -19.51 16.73 -10.63
N GLY A 179 -19.17 15.60 -11.27
CA GLY A 179 -18.10 15.53 -12.27
C GLY A 179 -16.75 16.06 -11.80
N ALA A 180 -16.17 16.95 -12.62
CA ALA A 180 -14.87 17.55 -12.38
C ALA A 180 -14.79 18.44 -11.13
N GLN A 181 -15.93 18.90 -10.59
CA GLN A 181 -16.00 19.78 -9.40
C GLN A 181 -16.09 19.00 -8.07
N ARG A 182 -16.20 17.67 -8.13
CA ARG A 182 -16.34 16.81 -6.95
C ARG A 182 -15.00 16.51 -6.26
N TYR A 183 -14.19 17.54 -6.05
CA TYR A 183 -12.89 17.44 -5.38
C TYR A 183 -12.68 18.56 -4.37
N TYR A 184 -11.89 18.27 -3.35
CA TYR A 184 -11.37 19.25 -2.40
C TYR A 184 -9.87 19.44 -2.65
N ASP A 185 -9.41 20.69 -2.63
CA ASP A 185 -7.98 21.03 -2.74
C ASP A 185 -7.30 20.81 -1.38
N ILE A 186 -6.37 19.85 -1.29
CA ILE A 186 -5.71 19.50 -0.03
C ILE A 186 -4.99 20.69 0.62
N GLY A 187 -4.51 21.65 -0.19
CA GLY A 187 -3.82 22.84 0.33
C GLY A 187 -4.74 23.85 1.03
N LYS A 188 -6.06 23.60 1.08
CA LYS A 188 -7.03 24.42 1.82
C LYS A 188 -7.33 23.89 3.23
N ILE A 189 -6.81 22.72 3.59
CA ILE A 189 -6.90 22.23 4.97
C ILE A 189 -6.12 23.18 5.88
N SER A 190 -6.70 23.51 7.03
CA SER A 190 -6.06 24.40 8.01
C SER A 190 -4.73 23.81 8.49
N GLU A 191 -3.72 24.66 8.69
CA GLU A 191 -2.44 24.23 9.29
C GLU A 191 -2.65 23.68 10.71
N SER A 192 -3.70 24.10 11.43
CA SER A 192 -4.07 23.51 12.73
C SER A 192 -4.49 22.04 12.66
N ASP A 193 -4.89 21.57 11.48
CA ASP A 193 -5.24 20.16 11.23
C ASP A 193 -4.10 19.35 10.63
N VAL A 194 -2.96 19.99 10.35
CA VAL A 194 -1.70 19.32 9.99
C VAL A 194 -0.99 18.92 11.28
N VAL A 195 -0.90 17.61 11.53
CA VAL A 195 -0.28 17.04 12.73
C VAL A 195 1.23 16.92 12.56
N ASN A 196 1.69 16.52 11.38
CA ASN A 196 3.11 16.41 11.07
C ASN A 196 3.33 16.44 9.54
N LYS A 197 4.48 16.94 9.09
CA LYS A 197 4.88 16.90 7.68
C LYS A 197 6.39 16.79 7.55
N PHE A 198 6.87 15.99 6.62
CA PHE A 198 8.30 15.78 6.35
C PHE A 198 8.53 15.26 4.93
N THR A 199 9.78 15.26 4.48
CA THR A 199 10.18 14.69 3.19
C THR A 199 11.44 13.86 3.30
N ILE A 200 11.59 12.91 2.38
CA ILE A 200 12.77 12.05 2.26
C ILE A 200 13.29 12.17 0.83
N ASP A 201 14.42 12.84 0.64
CA ASP A 201 14.95 13.19 -0.70
C ASP A 201 15.26 11.98 -1.58
N ARG A 202 15.78 10.90 -1.00
CA ARG A 202 16.16 9.67 -1.72
C ARG A 202 15.42 8.47 -1.15
N LEU A 203 14.09 8.56 -1.09
CA LEU A 203 13.28 7.47 -0.54
C LEU A 203 13.38 6.21 -1.40
N TYR A 204 13.16 6.33 -2.72
CA TYR A 204 12.97 5.17 -3.58
C TYR A 204 13.65 5.28 -4.95
N SER A 205 14.32 4.19 -5.37
CA SER A 205 14.75 3.98 -6.75
C SER A 205 14.48 2.55 -7.21
N GLY A 206 13.98 2.36 -8.42
CA GLY A 206 13.74 1.02 -8.99
C GLY A 206 15.02 0.23 -9.32
N ASP A 207 16.19 0.89 -9.29
CA ASP A 207 17.49 0.25 -9.38
C ASP A 207 17.93 -0.28 -8.01
N VAL A 208 17.91 -1.60 -7.87
CA VAL A 208 18.30 -2.33 -6.66
C VAL A 208 19.79 -2.21 -6.32
N ASN A 209 20.61 -1.69 -7.23
CA ASN A 209 22.04 -1.49 -7.01
C ASN A 209 22.37 -0.05 -6.54
N ASP A 210 21.41 0.88 -6.62
CA ASP A 210 21.63 2.28 -6.28
C ASP A 210 21.50 2.52 -4.77
N LYS A 211 22.60 2.29 -4.06
CA LYS A 211 22.69 2.47 -2.60
C LYS A 211 22.53 3.92 -2.12
N SER A 212 22.32 4.89 -3.02
CA SER A 212 22.01 6.27 -2.62
C SER A 212 20.56 6.45 -2.18
N TYR A 213 19.67 5.50 -2.50
CA TYR A 213 18.28 5.47 -2.06
C TYR A 213 18.06 4.50 -0.90
N ILE A 214 17.04 4.80 -0.10
CA ILE A 214 16.72 4.01 1.09
C ILE A 214 16.04 2.70 0.72
N LEU A 215 15.09 2.74 -0.23
CA LEU A 215 14.27 1.59 -0.63
C LEU A 215 14.31 1.36 -2.14
N HIS A 216 14.06 0.11 -2.55
CA HIS A 216 14.10 -0.30 -3.96
C HIS A 216 12.79 -0.83 -4.53
N SER A 217 11.76 -0.91 -3.69
CA SER A 217 10.38 -1.13 -4.10
C SER A 217 9.47 -0.64 -2.99
N LEU A 218 8.48 0.18 -3.33
CA LEU A 218 7.52 0.68 -2.36
C LEU A 218 6.26 -0.19 -2.44
N GLN A 219 6.03 -1.04 -1.44
CA GLN A 219 4.96 -2.03 -1.47
C GLN A 219 3.80 -1.74 -0.50
N GLY A 220 3.92 -0.74 0.36
CA GLY A 220 2.83 -0.40 1.29
C GLY A 220 3.24 0.69 2.25
N PHE A 221 2.27 1.46 2.74
CA PHE A 221 2.46 2.53 3.71
C PHE A 221 1.41 2.42 4.80
N ASP A 222 1.78 2.67 6.05
CA ASP A 222 0.83 2.90 7.14
C ASP A 222 1.40 3.80 8.25
N VAL A 223 0.58 4.15 9.23
CA VAL A 223 0.90 4.97 10.39
C VAL A 223 0.29 4.38 11.66
N ASP A 224 1.02 4.36 12.77
CA ASP A 224 0.46 3.97 14.07
C ASP A 224 -0.08 5.16 14.88
N ASN A 225 -0.63 4.90 16.06
CA ASN A 225 -1.16 5.95 16.95
C ASN A 225 -0.07 6.88 17.51
N ASN A 226 1.20 6.45 17.51
CA ASN A 226 2.35 7.25 17.92
C ASN A 226 2.94 8.03 16.74
N LEU A 227 2.29 8.00 15.57
CA LEU A 227 2.70 8.63 14.33
C LEU A 227 3.97 8.02 13.72
N ASN A 228 4.38 6.82 14.11
CA ASN A 228 5.43 6.10 13.40
C ASN A 228 4.91 5.74 12.00
N VAL A 229 5.73 5.95 10.97
CA VAL A 229 5.37 5.65 9.58
C VAL A 229 6.06 4.36 9.17
N PHE A 230 5.29 3.45 8.57
CA PHE A 230 5.73 2.13 8.16
C PHE A 230 5.74 2.05 6.65
N ILE A 231 6.80 1.45 6.08
CA ILE A 231 6.91 1.21 4.64
C ILE A 231 7.36 -0.23 4.43
N SER A 232 6.54 -1.06 3.82
CA SER A 232 6.97 -2.39 3.38
C SER A 232 7.68 -2.29 2.02
N SER A 233 8.81 -2.97 1.86
CA SER A 233 9.63 -2.94 0.66
C SER A 233 10.10 -4.33 0.27
N GLN A 234 9.84 -4.71 -0.98
CA GLN A 234 10.44 -5.85 -1.67
C GLN A 234 10.18 -5.72 -3.15
N LYS A 235 11.19 -5.91 -4.01
CA LYS A 235 10.95 -6.01 -5.45
C LYS A 235 10.41 -7.41 -5.79
N ALA A 236 9.47 -7.47 -6.74
CA ALA A 236 8.88 -8.72 -7.22
C ALA A 236 9.96 -9.74 -7.63
N PRO A 237 9.81 -11.03 -7.30
CA PRO A 237 10.76 -12.05 -7.75
C PRO A 237 10.72 -12.18 -9.27
N ILE A 238 11.89 -12.10 -9.93
CA ILE A 238 12.01 -12.24 -11.38
C ILE A 238 12.40 -13.69 -11.70
N ILE A 239 11.73 -14.26 -12.71
CA ILE A 239 12.02 -15.59 -13.24
C ILE A 239 12.75 -15.45 -14.58
N ASP A 240 13.71 -16.33 -14.84
CA ASP A 240 14.25 -16.54 -16.18
C ASP A 240 13.15 -17.19 -17.04
N SER A 241 12.70 -16.49 -18.07
CA SER A 241 11.58 -16.93 -18.91
C SER A 241 11.91 -18.14 -19.78
N ALA A 242 13.19 -18.40 -20.06
CA ALA A 242 13.62 -19.59 -20.81
C ALA A 242 13.76 -20.81 -19.90
N THR A 243 14.35 -20.65 -18.72
CA THR A 243 14.72 -21.79 -17.85
C THR A 243 13.74 -22.04 -16.70
N GLY A 244 12.86 -21.08 -16.40
CA GLY A 244 11.94 -21.13 -15.26
C GLY A 244 12.65 -21.10 -13.92
N ARG A 245 13.93 -20.74 -13.88
CA ARG A 245 14.72 -20.58 -12.66
C ARG A 245 14.47 -19.19 -12.09
N PHE A 246 14.37 -19.11 -10.77
CA PHE A 246 14.56 -17.85 -10.06
C PHE A 246 16.08 -17.70 -9.84
N PRO A 247 16.76 -16.74 -10.49
CA PRO A 247 18.21 -16.58 -10.38
C PRO A 247 18.64 -16.40 -8.92
N ALA A 248 19.83 -16.88 -8.57
CA ALA A 248 20.43 -16.60 -7.27
C ALA A 248 20.58 -15.09 -7.07
N GLY A 249 20.15 -14.57 -5.91
CA GLY A 249 20.11 -13.11 -5.65
C GLY A 249 18.84 -12.40 -6.14
N ASN A 250 17.89 -13.12 -6.78
CA ASN A 250 16.61 -12.57 -7.27
C ASN A 250 15.46 -12.68 -6.25
N THR A 251 15.75 -13.19 -5.05
CA THR A 251 14.90 -12.97 -3.87
C THR A 251 15.34 -11.65 -3.26
N PHE A 252 14.95 -10.55 -3.89
CA PHE A 252 15.31 -9.20 -3.46
C PHE A 252 15.07 -9.01 -1.96
N HIS A 253 15.90 -8.16 -1.34
CA HIS A 253 15.76 -7.82 0.06
C HIS A 253 14.32 -7.38 0.38
N LYS A 254 13.78 -7.97 1.44
CA LYS A 254 12.45 -7.71 2.00
C LYS A 254 12.59 -7.14 3.39
N GLU A 255 11.88 -6.06 3.63
CA GLU A 255 11.99 -5.27 4.85
C GLU A 255 10.68 -4.52 5.16
N ILE A 256 10.54 -4.15 6.42
CA ILE A 256 9.64 -3.06 6.82
C ILE A 256 10.53 -1.95 7.39
N LEU A 257 10.45 -0.77 6.80
CA LEU A 257 11.06 0.43 7.33
C LEU A 257 10.10 1.10 8.31
N VAL A 258 10.54 1.37 9.53
CA VAL A 258 9.80 2.13 10.53
C VAL A 258 10.52 3.45 10.79
N ILE A 259 9.82 4.55 10.51
CA ILE A 259 10.29 5.92 10.68
C ILE A 259 9.60 6.48 11.92
N PRO A 260 10.34 6.73 13.02
CA PRO A 260 9.75 7.26 14.24
C PRO A 260 9.27 8.71 14.09
N ALA A 261 8.19 9.08 14.78
CA ALA A 261 7.64 10.43 14.73
C ALA A 261 8.63 11.51 15.17
N ASN A 262 9.46 11.20 16.17
CA ASN A 262 10.45 12.10 16.77
C ASN A 262 11.82 12.08 16.08
N ALA A 263 11.99 11.29 15.02
CA ALA A 263 13.29 11.10 14.36
C ALA A 263 13.21 11.14 12.82
N ARG A 264 12.32 11.97 12.26
CA ARG A 264 12.14 12.10 10.80
C ARG A 264 13.42 12.45 10.04
N ASP A 265 14.32 13.19 10.68
CA ASP A 265 15.56 13.65 10.06
C ASP A 265 16.81 12.86 10.52
N ASP A 266 16.65 11.85 11.37
CA ASP A 266 17.75 11.02 11.87
C ASP A 266 17.53 9.53 11.54
N GLN A 267 18.05 9.13 10.37
CA GLN A 267 17.99 7.74 9.89
C GLN A 267 18.73 6.74 10.80
N ASN A 268 19.56 7.18 11.75
CA ASN A 268 20.17 6.27 12.71
C ASN A 268 19.18 5.73 13.73
N GLN A 269 18.08 6.44 13.97
CA GLN A 269 17.00 6.03 14.87
C GLN A 269 15.88 5.28 14.16
N TRP A 270 15.92 5.18 12.83
CA TRP A 270 14.95 4.38 12.07
C TRP A 270 15.21 2.89 12.29
N THR A 271 14.15 2.09 12.20
CA THR A 271 14.23 0.63 12.33
C THR A 271 14.01 -0.04 11.00
N ASN A 272 14.95 -0.91 10.61
CA ASN A 272 14.80 -1.90 9.56
C ASN A 272 14.36 -3.22 10.18
N VAL A 273 13.14 -3.66 9.88
CA VAL A 273 12.67 -5.00 10.22
C VAL A 273 13.07 -5.93 9.08
N ASN A 274 14.20 -6.61 9.23
CA ASN A 274 14.83 -7.40 8.18
C ASN A 274 14.16 -8.77 8.03
N LEU A 275 13.11 -8.82 7.21
CA LEU A 275 12.35 -10.03 6.90
C LEU A 275 13.19 -11.07 6.15
N SER A 276 14.26 -10.65 5.47
CA SER A 276 15.15 -11.52 4.70
C SER A 276 16.03 -12.37 5.62
N ALA A 277 16.62 -11.74 6.64
CA ALA A 277 17.45 -12.41 7.62
C ALA A 277 16.61 -13.28 8.57
N SER A 278 15.40 -12.83 8.91
CA SER A 278 14.50 -13.57 9.79
C SER A 278 13.97 -14.86 9.17
N GLY A 279 13.61 -14.85 7.89
CA GLY A 279 12.98 -15.99 7.21
C GLY A 279 11.56 -16.32 7.71
N VAL A 280 10.97 -15.49 8.59
CA VAL A 280 9.66 -15.75 9.24
C VAL A 280 8.50 -15.95 8.25
N ILE A 281 8.56 -15.30 7.09
CA ILE A 281 7.55 -15.44 6.02
C ILE A 281 7.99 -16.37 4.88
N ASP A 282 9.18 -16.97 4.96
CA ASP A 282 9.65 -17.92 3.95
C ASP A 282 9.02 -19.30 4.10
N LYS A 283 8.94 -20.01 2.97
CA LYS A 283 8.47 -21.40 2.91
C LYS A 283 9.60 -22.28 2.32
N PRO A 284 10.66 -22.54 3.11
CA PRO A 284 11.81 -23.31 2.62
C PRO A 284 11.38 -24.69 2.15
N GLY A 285 11.99 -25.17 1.07
CA GLY A 285 11.70 -26.48 0.49
C GLY A 285 10.42 -26.56 -0.35
N THR A 286 9.59 -25.51 -0.42
CA THR A 286 8.36 -25.55 -1.23
C THR A 286 8.50 -24.99 -2.64
N GLY A 287 9.66 -24.42 -2.98
CA GLY A 287 9.89 -23.75 -4.26
C GLY A 287 9.07 -22.46 -4.46
N ARG A 288 8.59 -21.85 -3.36
CA ARG A 288 7.83 -20.60 -3.39
C ARG A 288 8.72 -19.42 -3.08
N HIS A 289 8.50 -18.32 -3.80
CA HIS A 289 9.20 -17.05 -3.60
C HIS A 289 8.20 -16.00 -3.10
N THR A 290 8.59 -15.17 -2.14
CA THR A 290 7.70 -14.16 -1.55
C THR A 290 7.74 -12.85 -2.32
N GLU A 291 6.65 -12.09 -2.27
CA GLU A 291 6.56 -10.66 -2.55
C GLU A 291 5.74 -10.00 -1.42
N VAL A 292 6.25 -8.96 -0.78
CA VAL A 292 5.48 -8.18 0.21
C VAL A 292 4.61 -7.15 -0.50
N GLU A 293 3.36 -6.98 -0.07
CA GLU A 293 2.29 -6.35 -0.84
C GLU A 293 1.26 -5.65 0.06
N GLY A 294 1.73 -4.65 0.80
CA GLY A 294 0.93 -3.85 1.71
C GLY A 294 1.18 -4.17 3.18
N ILE A 295 0.98 -3.16 4.01
CA ILE A 295 1.15 -3.23 5.47
C ILE A 295 -0.04 -2.58 6.16
N GLN A 296 -0.37 -3.04 7.36
CA GLN A 296 -1.32 -2.41 8.27
C GLN A 296 -0.71 -2.31 9.66
N ALA A 297 -0.39 -1.10 10.13
CA ALA A 297 0.18 -0.88 11.45
C ALA A 297 -0.83 -1.23 12.55
N ILE A 298 -0.33 -1.78 13.65
CA ILE A 298 -1.11 -2.06 14.87
C ILE A 298 -0.60 -1.16 15.99
N ASP A 299 0.72 -1.14 16.17
CA ASP A 299 1.46 -0.26 17.07
C ASP A 299 2.93 -0.18 16.61
N ALA A 300 3.80 0.41 17.43
CA ALA A 300 5.21 0.67 17.11
C ALA A 300 6.02 -0.58 16.73
N ASN A 301 5.60 -1.76 17.19
CA ASN A 301 6.34 -3.02 17.04
C ASN A 301 5.50 -4.13 16.41
N ASN A 302 4.28 -3.82 15.96
CA ASN A 302 3.33 -4.79 15.46
C ASN A 302 2.66 -4.31 14.18
N ALA A 303 2.59 -5.19 13.18
CA ALA A 303 1.87 -4.90 11.94
C ALA A 303 1.26 -6.17 11.34
N TYR A 304 0.19 -6.00 10.58
CA TYR A 304 -0.19 -6.99 9.58
C TYR A 304 0.58 -6.74 8.29
N LEU A 305 1.23 -7.77 7.75
CA LEU A 305 1.96 -7.71 6.48
C LEU A 305 1.29 -8.64 5.47
N THR A 306 0.96 -8.13 4.30
CA THR A 306 0.42 -8.95 3.21
C THR A 306 1.57 -9.50 2.39
N VAL A 307 1.57 -10.80 2.15
CA VAL A 307 2.63 -11.51 1.43
C VAL A 307 2.02 -12.39 0.35
N ALA A 308 2.50 -12.24 -0.88
CA ALA A 308 2.19 -13.11 -2.00
C ALA A 308 3.27 -14.18 -2.16
N TYR A 309 2.86 -15.38 -2.57
CA TYR A 309 3.74 -16.51 -2.82
C TYR A 309 3.68 -16.89 -4.29
N HIS A 310 4.83 -16.90 -4.93
CA HIS A 310 4.99 -17.14 -6.35
C HIS A 310 5.62 -18.50 -6.62
N ILE A 311 5.14 -19.15 -7.67
CA ILE A 311 5.70 -20.38 -8.23
C ILE A 311 6.03 -20.16 -9.70
N LYS A 312 6.90 -21.01 -10.25
CA LYS A 312 7.11 -21.05 -11.70
C LYS A 312 5.90 -21.68 -12.39
N LYS A 313 5.47 -21.10 -13.51
CA LYS A 313 4.45 -21.66 -14.39
C LYS A 313 4.86 -21.50 -15.84
N TYR A 314 4.71 -22.55 -16.64
CA TYR A 314 4.93 -22.47 -18.08
C TYR A 314 3.67 -21.95 -18.77
N ASP A 315 3.81 -20.87 -19.55
CA ASP A 315 2.79 -20.34 -20.43
C ASP A 315 2.99 -20.92 -21.82
N SER A 316 2.18 -21.93 -22.17
CA SER A 316 2.29 -22.63 -23.45
C SER A 316 1.95 -21.76 -24.66
N LEU A 317 1.19 -20.68 -24.48
CA LEU A 317 0.82 -19.77 -25.57
C LEU A 317 1.96 -18.81 -25.89
N ALA A 318 2.66 -18.33 -24.86
CA ALA A 318 3.82 -17.46 -25.01
C ALA A 318 5.14 -18.24 -25.21
N GLY A 319 5.16 -19.55 -24.93
CA GLY A 319 6.35 -20.39 -25.06
C GLY A 319 7.42 -20.09 -24.00
N GLU A 320 7.01 -19.61 -22.81
CA GLU A 320 7.93 -19.10 -21.78
C GLU A 320 7.45 -19.41 -20.36
N TYR A 321 8.37 -19.38 -19.40
CA TYR A 321 8.06 -19.44 -17.98
C TYR A 321 7.74 -18.07 -17.41
N LYS A 322 6.76 -18.03 -16.50
CA LYS A 322 6.32 -16.84 -15.78
C LYS A 322 6.28 -17.10 -14.28
N SER A 323 6.48 -16.02 -13.52
CA SER A 323 6.20 -15.98 -12.09
C SER A 323 4.68 -15.93 -11.93
N TYR A 324 4.11 -16.91 -11.22
CA TYR A 324 2.67 -17.04 -11.03
C TYR A 324 2.35 -17.00 -9.53
N THR A 325 1.46 -16.11 -9.12
CA THR A 325 1.00 -16.05 -7.74
C THR A 325 0.15 -17.28 -7.43
N ASP A 326 0.63 -18.10 -6.51
CA ASP A 326 -0.05 -19.29 -6.02
C ASP A 326 -1.13 -18.92 -5.00
N TYR A 327 -0.74 -18.16 -3.97
CA TYR A 327 -1.64 -17.62 -2.96
C TYR A 327 -1.04 -16.39 -2.27
N SER A 328 -1.87 -15.68 -1.50
CA SER A 328 -1.42 -14.61 -0.61
C SER A 328 -1.87 -14.88 0.83
N THR A 329 -1.19 -14.29 1.81
CA THR A 329 -1.48 -14.42 3.24
C THR A 329 -1.20 -13.10 3.93
N ILE A 330 -2.03 -12.73 4.90
CA ILE A 330 -1.73 -11.64 5.84
C ILE A 330 -1.10 -12.24 7.09
N TYR A 331 0.11 -11.83 7.43
CA TYR A 331 0.83 -12.21 8.64
C TYR A 331 0.67 -11.14 9.70
N LYS A 332 0.37 -11.51 10.95
CA LYS A 332 0.51 -10.63 12.11
C LYS A 332 1.93 -10.77 12.64
N LEU A 333 2.77 -9.78 12.39
CA LEU A 333 4.18 -9.79 12.78
C LEU A 333 4.42 -8.89 14.00
N SER A 334 5.39 -9.29 14.82
CA SER A 334 5.95 -8.48 15.90
C SER A 334 7.46 -8.56 15.89
N TRP A 335 8.15 -7.49 16.26
CA TRP A 335 9.61 -7.45 16.31
C TRP A 335 10.14 -6.73 17.55
N TYR A 336 11.37 -7.08 17.94
CA TYR A 336 12.00 -6.69 19.21
C TYR A 336 13.41 -6.14 19.01
#